data_AF-A0AAU9PAA9-F1
#
_entry.id   AF-A0AAU9PAA9-F1
#
_cell.length_a   1.000
_cell.length_b   1.000
_cell.length_c   1.000
_cell.angle_alpha   90.00
_cell.angle_beta   90.00
_cell.angle_gamma   90.00
#
_symmetry.space_group_name_H-M   'P 1'
#
loop_
_entity.id
_entity.type
_entity.pdbx_description
1 polymer ?
#
loop_
_entity_poly.entity_id
_entity_poly.type
_entity_poly.pdbx_seq_one_letter_code
_entity_poly.pdbx_strand_id
1 'polypeptide(L)'
;MILDGGGSGGSLTNMVPDFNPSTFRELLAIAIVRHDLPFQFVEYEGIKRCFTYLNHEVNLVKRNTIKSDIKNMFGIEKLKIKDLLSCTPEKMESQLKEICGAIMMEKMDDEQENHTGNGSGVGESESQVA
;
A
#
# COMPACT_ATOMS: atom_id res chain seq x y z
N MET A 1 3.06 20.01 56.27
CA MET A 1 4.12 19.09 56.69
C MET A 1 4.82 18.60 55.44
N ILE A 2 6.14 18.74 55.46
CA ILE A 2 7.08 18.32 54.42
C ILE A 2 7.13 16.79 54.38
N LEU A 3 7.13 16.21 53.18
CA LEU A 3 7.82 14.95 52.92
C LEU A 3 8.68 15.14 51.66
N ASP A 4 9.92 15.52 51.94
CA ASP A 4 11.07 15.35 51.06
C ASP A 4 11.35 13.85 50.94
N GLY A 5 11.48 13.35 49.71
CA GLY A 5 11.57 11.93 49.44
C GLY A 5 12.05 11.64 48.02
N GLY A 6 13.34 11.89 47.79
CA GLY A 6 14.20 11.19 46.83
C GLY A 6 13.59 10.78 45.48
N GLY A 7 13.49 11.73 44.55
CA GLY A 7 13.27 11.43 43.14
C GLY A 7 14.53 10.80 42.54
N SER A 8 14.59 9.46 42.56
CA SER A 8 15.54 8.65 41.81
C SER A 8 15.62 9.17 40.38
N GLY A 9 16.84 9.42 39.90
CA GLY A 9 17.12 10.01 38.60
C GLY A 9 16.34 9.32 37.49
N GLY A 10 15.27 9.97 37.06
CA GLY A 10 14.59 9.61 35.83
C GLY A 10 15.59 9.80 34.72
N SER A 11 16.18 8.69 34.27
CA SER A 11 16.86 8.63 33.00
C SER A 11 15.85 9.12 31.97
N LEU A 12 16.02 10.36 31.52
CA LEU A 12 15.34 10.89 30.34
C LEU A 12 15.97 10.19 29.14
N THR A 13 15.80 8.86 29.05
CA THR A 13 15.93 8.23 27.75
C THR A 13 14.83 8.87 26.93
N ASN A 14 15.23 9.62 25.92
CA ASN A 14 14.39 9.89 24.77
C ASN A 14 13.78 8.54 24.38
N MET A 15 12.52 8.29 24.77
CA MET A 15 11.80 7.09 24.38
C MET A 15 11.55 7.21 22.90
N VAL A 16 12.50 6.75 22.10
CA VAL A 16 12.25 6.41 20.72
C VAL A 16 11.20 5.30 20.78
N PRO A 17 9.98 5.52 20.25
CA PRO A 17 8.95 4.50 20.29
C PRO A 17 9.47 3.24 19.59
N ASP A 18 9.21 2.08 20.21
CA ASP A 18 9.59 0.79 19.65
C ASP A 18 9.04 0.65 18.22
N PHE A 19 9.80 -0.05 17.38
CA PHE A 19 9.42 -0.23 15.99
C PHE A 19 8.09 -0.97 15.87
N ASN A 20 7.11 -0.33 15.22
CA ASN A 20 5.83 -0.93 14.92
C ASN A 20 5.73 -1.25 13.42
N PRO A 21 5.66 -2.54 13.02
CA PRO A 21 5.58 -2.92 11.61
C PRO A 21 4.36 -2.36 10.87
N SER A 22 3.22 -2.21 11.58
CA SER A 22 1.99 -1.67 10.98
C SER A 22 2.13 -0.18 10.71
N THR A 23 2.70 0.59 11.64
CA THR A 23 2.99 2.02 11.44
C THR A 23 3.99 2.23 10.31
N PHE A 24 5.03 1.39 10.22
CA PHE A 24 5.97 1.43 9.10
C PHE A 24 5.25 1.23 7.75
N ARG A 25 4.35 0.24 7.67
CA ARG A 25 3.61 -0.07 6.45
C ARG A 25 2.67 1.07 6.04
N GLU A 26 2.01 1.70 7.00
CA GLU A 26 1.17 2.88 6.77
C GLU A 26 1.99 4.06 6.25
N LEU A 27 3.11 4.39 6.91
CA LEU A 27 4.01 5.46 6.46
C LEU A 27 4.55 5.21 5.05
N LEU A 28 4.89 3.96 4.74
CA LEU A 28 5.37 3.56 3.41
C LEU A 28 4.28 3.71 2.35
N ALA A 29 3.04 3.30 2.64
CA ALA A 29 1.89 3.48 1.75
C ALA A 29 1.60 4.97 1.49
N ILE A 30 1.66 5.81 2.53
CA ILE A 30 1.50 7.27 2.40
C ILE A 30 2.59 7.85 1.50
N ALA A 31 3.85 7.47 1.71
CA ALA A 31 4.97 7.97 0.91
C ALA A 31 4.81 7.60 -0.58
N ILE A 32 4.39 6.37 -0.87
CA ILE A 32 4.15 5.89 -2.23
C ILE A 32 3.07 6.72 -2.92
N VAL A 33 1.92 6.93 -2.26
CA VAL A 33 0.83 7.73 -2.82
C VAL A 33 1.22 9.21 -2.97
N ARG A 34 1.87 9.78 -1.95
CA ARG A 34 2.20 11.22 -1.91
C ARG A 34 3.26 11.63 -2.93
N HIS A 35 4.18 10.74 -3.25
CA HIS A 35 5.26 10.98 -4.21
C HIS A 35 5.06 10.27 -5.55
N ASP A 36 3.88 9.71 -5.76
CA ASP A 36 3.49 9.03 -6.99
C ASP A 36 4.45 7.90 -7.42
N LEU A 37 4.94 7.14 -6.43
CA LEU A 37 5.89 6.07 -6.67
C LEU A 37 5.17 4.81 -7.20
N PRO A 38 5.83 4.01 -8.05
CA PRO A 38 5.27 2.73 -8.46
C PRO A 38 5.12 1.80 -7.26
N PHE A 39 4.07 0.98 -7.22
CA PHE A 39 3.88 0.01 -6.12
C PHE A 39 5.04 -1.00 -6.00
N GLN A 40 5.79 -1.23 -7.08
CA GLN A 40 7.01 -2.06 -7.07
C GLN A 40 8.15 -1.43 -6.25
N PHE A 41 8.07 -0.15 -5.89
CA PHE A 41 9.09 0.55 -5.11
C PHE A 41 9.53 -0.23 -3.87
N VAL A 42 8.59 -0.88 -3.17
CA VAL A 42 8.87 -1.67 -1.97
C VAL A 42 9.64 -2.97 -2.25
N GLU A 43 9.65 -3.44 -3.49
CA GLU A 43 10.32 -4.66 -3.93
C GLU A 43 11.71 -4.40 -4.53
N TYR A 44 12.10 -3.14 -4.72
CA TYR A 44 13.42 -2.80 -5.23
C TYR A 44 14.53 -3.31 -4.30
N GLU A 45 15.52 -4.00 -4.86
CA GLU A 45 16.61 -4.61 -4.09
C GLU A 45 17.32 -3.62 -3.17
N GLY A 46 17.61 -2.41 -3.67
CA GLY A 46 18.21 -1.34 -2.88
C GLY A 46 17.34 -0.94 -1.69
N ILE A 47 16.03 -0.78 -1.92
CA ILE A 47 15.06 -0.39 -0.89
C ILE A 47 14.90 -1.49 0.17
N LYS A 48 14.77 -2.75 -0.25
CA LYS A 48 14.73 -3.90 0.67
C LYS A 48 15.98 -3.95 1.54
N ARG A 49 17.17 -3.78 0.94
CA ARG A 49 18.45 -3.71 1.68
C ARG A 49 18.48 -2.54 2.66
N CYS A 50 18.00 -1.36 2.27
CA CYS A 50 17.90 -0.21 3.16
C CYS A 50 17.00 -0.52 4.36
N PHE A 51 15.81 -1.09 4.15
CA PHE A 51 14.89 -1.41 5.24
C PHE A 51 15.44 -2.49 6.17
N THR A 52 16.02 -3.56 5.63
CA THR A 52 16.66 -4.61 6.42
C THR A 52 17.87 -4.11 7.21
N TYR A 53 18.64 -3.17 6.64
CA TYR A 53 19.75 -2.52 7.34
C TYR A 53 19.29 -1.67 8.53
N LEU A 54 18.16 -0.96 8.37
CA LEU A 54 17.61 -0.10 9.43
C LEU A 54 17.01 -0.91 10.58
N ASN A 55 16.24 -1.96 10.27
CA ASN A 55 15.71 -2.86 11.28
C ASN A 55 15.43 -4.26 10.68
N HIS A 56 16.00 -5.29 11.32
CA HIS A 56 15.84 -6.70 10.94
C HIS A 56 14.41 -7.25 11.14
N GLU A 57 13.60 -6.62 11.99
CA GLU A 57 12.20 -7.01 12.27
C GLU A 57 11.21 -6.44 11.23
N VAL A 58 11.71 -5.66 10.25
CA VAL A 58 10.86 -5.13 9.18
C VAL A 58 10.42 -6.28 8.28
N ASN A 59 9.12 -6.59 8.33
CA ASN A 59 8.50 -7.47 7.35
C ASN A 59 8.47 -6.78 5.98
N LEU A 60 9.29 -7.28 5.04
CA LEU A 60 9.31 -6.78 3.67
C LEU A 60 7.94 -6.97 3.02
N VAL A 61 7.32 -5.85 2.67
CA VAL A 61 5.98 -5.79 2.12
C VAL A 61 6.04 -6.02 0.60
N LYS A 62 5.10 -6.79 0.06
CA LYS A 62 4.99 -7.00 -1.40
C LYS A 62 4.12 -5.92 -2.04
N ARG A 63 4.25 -5.75 -3.36
CA ARG A 63 3.44 -4.83 -4.17
C ARG A 63 1.94 -4.96 -3.87
N ASN A 64 1.43 -6.20 -3.85
CA ASN A 64 0.01 -6.49 -3.65
C ASN A 64 -0.49 -6.13 -2.25
N THR A 65 0.37 -6.27 -1.25
CA THR A 65 0.04 -5.88 0.13
C THR A 65 -0.10 -4.36 0.22
N ILE A 66 0.86 -3.60 -0.34
CA ILE A 66 0.76 -2.14 -0.43
C ILE A 66 -0.47 -1.69 -1.21
N LYS A 67 -0.76 -2.34 -2.35
CA LYS A 67 -1.97 -2.07 -3.14
C LYS A 67 -3.24 -2.26 -2.30
N SER A 68 -3.30 -3.34 -1.51
CA SER A 68 -4.41 -3.61 -0.59
C SER A 68 -4.50 -2.58 0.54
N ASP A 69 -3.37 -2.22 1.15
CA ASP A 69 -3.31 -1.24 2.24
C ASP A 69 -3.78 0.14 1.76
N ILE A 70 -3.31 0.61 0.60
CA ILE A 70 -3.73 1.87 0.00
C ILE A 70 -5.24 1.85 -0.31
N LYS A 71 -5.74 0.74 -0.85
CA LYS A 71 -7.19 0.57 -1.11
C LYS A 71 -8.01 0.67 0.18
N ASN A 72 -7.54 0.07 1.27
CA ASN A 72 -8.21 0.15 2.58
C ASN A 72 -8.15 1.56 3.15
N MET A 73 -6.99 2.21 3.10
CA MET A 73 -6.83 3.62 3.52
C MET A 73 -7.80 4.54 2.78
N PHE A 74 -7.88 4.39 1.46
CA PHE A 74 -8.81 5.16 0.64
C PHE A 74 -10.28 4.86 0.99
N GLY A 75 -10.62 3.59 1.24
CA GLY A 75 -11.95 3.20 1.69
C GLY A 75 -12.36 3.87 3.01
N ILE A 76 -11.45 3.91 3.98
CA ILE A 76 -11.66 4.58 5.27
C ILE A 76 -11.84 6.08 5.06
N GLU A 77 -10.96 6.71 4.28
CA GLU A 77 -11.02 8.16 4.04
C GLU A 77 -12.31 8.56 3.30
N LYS A 78 -12.74 7.73 2.34
CA LYS A 78 -14.03 7.89 1.66
C LYS A 78 -15.21 7.82 2.63
N LEU A 79 -15.18 6.90 3.59
CA LEU A 79 -16.24 6.81 4.61
C LEU A 79 -16.26 8.06 5.49
N LYS A 80 -15.10 8.55 5.96
CA LYS A 80 -15.03 9.80 6.75
C LYS A 80 -15.59 10.99 5.98
N ILE A 81 -15.25 11.11 4.69
CA ILE A 81 -15.78 12.17 3.83
C ILE A 81 -17.29 12.00 3.67
N LYS A 82 -17.78 10.78 3.45
CA LYS A 82 -19.22 10.50 3.37
C LYS A 82 -19.93 10.86 4.68
N ASP A 83 -19.37 10.53 5.82
CA ASP A 83 -19.94 10.84 7.13
C ASP A 83 -19.99 12.36 7.35
N LEU A 84 -18.90 13.08 7.05
CA LEU A 84 -18.86 14.54 7.13
C LEU A 84 -19.88 15.20 6.18
N LEU A 85 -20.04 14.64 4.98
CA LEU A 85 -20.94 15.17 3.95
C LEU A 85 -22.38 14.68 4.07
N SER A 86 -22.67 13.64 4.85
CA SER A 86 -24.05 13.27 5.22
C SER A 86 -24.76 14.38 6.00
N CYS A 87 -23.99 15.37 6.49
CA CYS A 87 -24.46 16.64 7.02
C CYS A 87 -24.96 17.63 5.94
N THR A 88 -24.66 17.42 4.64
CA THR A 88 -25.07 18.26 3.48
C THR A 88 -25.46 17.42 2.25
N PRO A 89 -26.74 17.03 2.11
CA PRO A 89 -27.09 15.80 1.38
C PRO A 89 -27.22 15.85 -0.16
N GLU A 90 -27.28 16.99 -0.85
CA GLU A 90 -27.97 16.96 -2.17
C GLU A 90 -27.14 16.99 -3.47
N LYS A 91 -25.83 17.29 -3.48
CA LYS A 91 -25.09 17.46 -4.75
C LYS A 91 -23.77 16.72 -4.89
N MET A 92 -23.29 16.05 -3.85
CA MET A 92 -21.88 15.61 -3.79
C MET A 92 -21.67 14.10 -3.92
N GLU A 93 -22.67 13.25 -3.66
CA GLU A 93 -22.47 11.79 -3.79
C GLU A 93 -22.09 11.36 -5.21
N SER A 94 -22.66 12.03 -6.22
CA SER A 94 -22.33 11.85 -7.64
C SER A 94 -20.87 12.22 -7.93
N GLN A 95 -20.41 13.34 -7.38
CA GLN A 95 -19.05 13.87 -7.55
C GLN A 95 -18.01 13.00 -6.86
N LEU A 96 -18.33 12.41 -5.69
CA LEU A 96 -17.44 11.48 -5.00
C LEU A 96 -17.24 10.17 -5.75
N LYS A 97 -18.30 9.65 -6.38
CA LYS A 97 -18.21 8.45 -7.21
C LYS A 97 -17.36 8.72 -8.46
N GLU A 98 -17.46 9.93 -9.01
CA GLU A 98 -16.68 10.39 -10.15
C GLU A 98 -15.20 10.60 -9.80
N ILE A 99 -14.88 11.32 -8.71
CA ILE A 99 -13.50 11.54 -8.24
C ILE A 99 -12.82 10.24 -7.82
N CYS A 100 -13.52 9.36 -7.07
CA CYS A 100 -12.99 8.04 -6.75
C CYS A 100 -12.78 7.18 -8.00
N GLY A 101 -13.68 7.29 -8.98
CA GLY A 101 -13.59 6.59 -10.26
C GLY A 101 -12.40 7.09 -11.09
N ALA A 102 -12.20 8.40 -11.16
CA ALA A 102 -11.05 9.01 -11.83
C ALA A 102 -9.73 8.57 -11.18
N ILE A 103 -9.60 8.69 -9.85
CA ILE A 103 -8.38 8.27 -9.14
C ILE A 103 -8.11 6.77 -9.27
N MET A 104 -9.15 5.91 -9.28
CA MET A 104 -8.98 4.46 -9.44
C MET A 104 -8.73 4.02 -10.89
N MET A 105 -9.24 4.75 -11.89
CA MET A 105 -9.06 4.40 -13.31
C MET A 105 -7.82 5.04 -13.94
N GLU A 106 -7.33 6.19 -13.47
CA GLU A 106 -6.10 6.82 -14.00
C GLU A 106 -4.82 5.99 -13.76
N LYS A 107 -4.85 4.98 -12.87
CA LYS A 107 -3.69 4.14 -12.57
C LYS A 107 -3.95 2.63 -12.65
N MET A 108 -4.91 2.21 -13.48
CA MET A 108 -5.10 0.79 -13.83
C MET A 108 -4.65 0.42 -15.25
N ASP A 109 -4.05 1.34 -16.01
CA ASP A 109 -3.53 1.09 -17.37
C ASP A 109 -2.04 0.69 -17.42
N ASP A 110 -1.54 -0.08 -16.44
CA ASP A 110 -0.25 -0.80 -16.54
C ASP A 110 -0.44 -2.33 -16.47
N GLU A 111 -1.65 -2.83 -16.78
CA GLU A 111 -1.88 -4.25 -17.08
C GLU A 111 -2.55 -4.43 -18.44
N GLN A 112 -1.87 -4.04 -19.53
CA GLN A 112 -1.92 -4.75 -20.81
C GLN A 112 -0.61 -4.62 -21.59
N GLU A 113 0.38 -5.46 -21.26
CA GLU A 113 1.17 -6.15 -22.28
C GLU A 113 1.80 -7.42 -21.68
N ASN A 114 1.09 -8.54 -21.77
CA ASN A 114 1.62 -9.70 -22.51
C ASN A 114 0.47 -10.68 -22.77
N HIS A 115 -0.25 -10.45 -23.86
CA HIS A 115 -1.10 -11.46 -24.45
C HIS A 115 -0.25 -12.42 -25.28
N THR A 116 -0.43 -13.71 -25.04
CA THR A 116 -0.81 -14.73 -26.04
C THR A 116 -0.08 -16.03 -25.77
N GLY A 117 -0.87 -17.04 -25.39
CA GLY A 117 -0.43 -18.42 -25.35
C GLY A 117 -0.07 -18.90 -26.74
N ASN A 118 0.99 -19.70 -26.83
CA ASN A 118 1.28 -20.51 -27.99
C ASN A 118 1.06 -21.98 -27.61
N GLY A 119 -0.18 -22.43 -27.80
CA GLY A 119 -0.47 -23.84 -28.01
C GLY A 119 -0.07 -24.18 -29.44
N SER A 120 1.05 -24.87 -29.61
CA SER A 120 1.44 -25.46 -30.89
C SER A 120 0.92 -26.90 -30.93
N GLY A 121 -0.34 -27.06 -31.37
CA GLY A 121 -0.81 -28.32 -31.92
C GLY A 121 -0.21 -28.49 -33.31
N VAL A 122 0.70 -29.45 -33.46
CA VAL A 122 1.22 -29.86 -34.77
C VAL A 122 0.33 -30.95 -35.31
N GLY A 123 -0.12 -30.75 -36.55
CA GLY A 123 -1.17 -31.51 -37.20
C GLY A 123 -0.83 -32.97 -37.46
N GLU A 124 -1.88 -33.77 -37.38
CA GLU A 124 -1.98 -35.09 -37.97
C GLU A 124 -1.70 -34.98 -39.48
N SER A 125 -0.71 -35.71 -39.95
CA SER A 125 -0.50 -35.98 -41.38
C SER A 125 -0.85 -37.45 -41.59
N GLU A 126 -1.96 -37.69 -42.28
CA GLU A 126 -2.26 -39.00 -42.87
C GLU A 126 -1.12 -39.38 -43.82
N SER A 127 -0.59 -40.60 -43.67
CA SER A 127 0.08 -41.30 -44.76
C SER A 127 -0.52 -42.70 -44.84
N GLN A 128 -1.33 -42.92 -45.87
CA GLN A 128 -1.50 -44.24 -46.45
C GLN A 128 -0.17 -44.65 -47.10
N VAL A 129 0.07 -45.97 -47.19
CA VAL A 129 0.45 -46.73 -48.39
C VAL A 129 1.44 -47.87 -48.06
N ALA A 130 0.99 -49.07 -48.46
CA ALA A 130 1.69 -50.35 -48.71
C ALA A 130 2.11 -51.22 -47.53
#